data_AF-A0A9P7YB97-F1
#
_entry.id   AF-A0A9P7YB97-F1
#
_cell.length_a   1.000
_cell.length_b   1.000
_cell.length_c   1.000
_cell.angle_alpha   90.00
_cell.angle_beta   90.00
_cell.angle_gamma   90.00
#
_symmetry.space_group_name_H-M   'P 1'
#
loop_
_entity.id
_entity.type
_entity.pdbx_description
1 polymer ?
#
loop_
_entity_poly.entity_id
_entity_poly.type
_entity_poly.pdbx_seq_one_letter_code
_entity_poly.pdbx_strand_id
1 'polypeptide(L)'
;MGWFWGESDKTPNKGTNDALYNLDPSLRDFLAKEAPAKYESSDPPDEPRSLPRARTLSPDASSLEDDKPKVPSRSLYQDGRYADLWKSYRPQAEVEALGKSDQEKVNDVLDDFKSRRAEIGRISMENCALEQMAVSDCFMKGGWSAKTTMCKMENREFNRCYMMQAKFLKALGYLTNADRAPEVDEQIQMHADTLYHRMLDQEKAVEEAKAEGRPVPTFPPLFEKPKMMIEISQLRPNLQAEVKKQLDKAEGPDKGLAEVAVNAELSAAAETARKLEDINREQEVERRKRKEQGRETVADKVYYSWRAK
;
A
#
# COMPACT_ATOMS: atom_id res chain seq x y z
N MET A 1 1.42 14.28 -22.28
CA MET A 1 2.54 13.53 -22.88
C MET A 1 2.07 12.10 -23.08
N GLY A 2 1.34 11.87 -24.18
CA GLY A 2 0.62 10.63 -24.44
C GLY A 2 1.55 9.53 -24.96
N TRP A 3 1.40 8.34 -24.38
CA TRP A 3 2.01 7.10 -24.83
C TRP A 3 1.46 6.73 -26.21
N PHE A 4 2.33 6.75 -27.22
CA PHE A 4 2.03 6.23 -28.56
C PHE A 4 2.48 4.77 -28.63
N TRP A 5 1.57 3.87 -28.26
CA TRP A 5 1.61 2.48 -28.69
C TRP A 5 0.25 2.10 -29.26
N GLY A 6 0.21 1.96 -30.58
CA GLY A 6 -0.76 1.12 -31.29
C GLY A 6 -2.09 1.75 -31.69
N GLU A 7 -2.13 2.38 -32.86
CA GLU A 7 -3.35 2.42 -33.66
C GLU A 7 -3.06 1.84 -35.05
N SER A 8 -3.78 0.76 -35.37
CA SER A 8 -3.62 -0.06 -36.55
C SER A 8 -4.82 0.11 -37.46
N ASP A 9 -4.60 0.57 -38.70
CA ASP A 9 -5.61 0.50 -39.76
C ASP A 9 -5.03 -0.01 -41.11
N LYS A 10 -5.28 -1.30 -41.35
CA LYS A 10 -5.78 -2.00 -42.57
C LYS A 10 -5.24 -1.67 -44.00
N THR A 11 -4.27 -2.49 -44.45
CA THR A 11 -4.19 -3.37 -45.67
C THR A 11 -4.33 -2.82 -47.12
N PRO A 12 -3.71 -3.40 -48.20
CA PRO A 12 -3.34 -4.84 -48.35
C PRO A 12 -1.99 -5.22 -49.04
N ASN A 13 -1.52 -6.43 -48.70
CA ASN A 13 -0.74 -7.42 -49.47
C ASN A 13 0.58 -7.02 -50.20
N LYS A 14 1.73 -7.43 -49.62
CA LYS A 14 2.62 -8.44 -50.24
C LYS A 14 3.71 -8.91 -49.27
N GLY A 15 3.71 -10.20 -48.93
CA GLY A 15 4.92 -10.98 -48.64
C GLY A 15 5.62 -10.77 -47.30
N THR A 16 5.46 -11.77 -46.43
CA THR A 16 6.40 -12.24 -45.40
C THR A 16 6.49 -11.46 -44.09
N ASN A 17 6.42 -12.21 -42.99
CA ASN A 17 6.39 -11.79 -41.58
C ASN A 17 7.71 -11.15 -41.12
N ASP A 18 8.10 -10.02 -41.70
CA ASP A 18 9.30 -9.32 -41.29
C ASP A 18 8.95 -8.04 -40.50
N ALA A 19 8.96 -8.17 -39.17
CA ALA A 19 8.70 -7.09 -38.23
C ALA A 19 9.69 -5.91 -38.37
N LEU A 20 10.76 -6.09 -39.15
CA LEU A 20 11.78 -5.08 -39.43
C LEU A 20 11.39 -4.14 -40.59
N TYR A 21 10.29 -4.38 -41.32
CA TYR A 21 9.91 -3.59 -42.51
C TYR A 21 9.56 -2.11 -42.22
N ASN A 22 9.30 -1.74 -40.97
CA ASN A 22 9.01 -0.35 -40.60
C ASN A 22 10.23 0.42 -40.03
N LEU A 23 11.41 -0.21 -39.97
CA LEU A 23 12.64 0.43 -39.49
C LEU A 23 13.37 1.19 -40.62
N ASP A 24 14.03 2.30 -40.28
CA ASP A 24 14.92 3.07 -41.17
C ASP A 24 16.00 2.13 -41.76
N PRO A 25 16.30 2.21 -43.07
CA PRO A 25 17.31 1.36 -43.71
C PRO A 25 18.66 1.31 -42.98
N SER A 26 19.11 2.44 -42.44
CA SER A 26 20.38 2.54 -41.70
C SER A 26 20.39 1.72 -40.40
N LEU A 27 19.24 1.65 -39.72
CA LEU A 27 19.04 0.85 -38.51
C LEU A 27 18.96 -0.65 -38.81
N ARG A 28 18.40 -1.03 -39.97
CA ARG A 28 18.40 -2.44 -40.40
C ARG A 28 19.80 -2.94 -40.70
N ASP A 29 20.60 -2.14 -41.39
CA ASP A 29 21.98 -2.49 -41.69
C ASP A 29 22.81 -2.61 -40.41
N PHE A 30 22.57 -1.74 -39.43
CA PHE A 30 23.20 -1.83 -38.12
C PHE A 30 22.79 -3.11 -37.37
N LEU A 31 21.49 -3.40 -37.30
CA LEU A 31 20.98 -4.61 -36.64
C LEU A 31 21.45 -5.88 -37.35
N ALA A 32 21.52 -5.90 -38.68
CA ALA A 32 22.05 -7.04 -39.43
C ALA A 32 23.55 -7.25 -39.19
N LYS A 33 24.29 -6.17 -38.90
CA LYS A 33 25.72 -6.19 -38.65
C LYS A 33 26.07 -6.56 -37.20
N GLU A 34 25.23 -6.17 -36.24
CA GLU A 34 25.43 -6.46 -34.81
C GLU A 34 24.65 -7.67 -34.30
N ALA A 35 23.65 -8.17 -35.05
CA ALA A 35 22.96 -9.39 -34.67
C ALA A 35 23.95 -10.58 -34.71
N PRO A 36 24.08 -11.34 -33.62
CA PRO A 36 24.91 -12.54 -33.61
C PRO A 36 24.38 -13.54 -34.64
N ALA A 37 25.28 -14.34 -35.22
CA ALA A 37 24.97 -15.32 -36.25
C ALA A 37 23.72 -16.14 -35.89
N LYS A 38 22.77 -16.20 -36.84
CA LYS A 38 21.46 -16.86 -36.72
C LYS A 38 21.61 -18.22 -36.03
N TYR A 39 20.87 -18.43 -34.94
CA TYR A 39 20.64 -19.77 -34.41
C TYR A 39 19.86 -20.54 -35.47
N GLU A 40 20.52 -21.50 -36.14
CA GLU A 40 19.79 -22.51 -36.91
C GLU A 40 19.02 -23.37 -35.91
N SER A 41 17.70 -23.39 -36.04
CA SER A 41 16.84 -24.35 -35.35
C SER A 41 17.14 -25.74 -35.92
N SER A 42 18.01 -26.49 -35.24
CA SER A 42 18.25 -27.89 -35.57
C SER A 42 17.05 -28.74 -35.13
N ASP A 43 16.37 -29.33 -36.10
CA ASP A 43 15.49 -30.49 -35.90
C ASP A 43 16.26 -31.63 -35.19
N PRO A 44 15.56 -32.52 -34.45
CA PRO A 44 16.20 -33.50 -33.57
C PRO A 44 16.85 -34.62 -34.41
N PRO A 45 18.07 -35.08 -34.08
CA PRO A 45 18.64 -36.23 -34.74
C PRO A 45 18.20 -37.54 -34.07
N ASP A 46 17.64 -38.44 -34.88
CA ASP A 46 17.47 -39.86 -34.62
C ASP A 46 18.83 -40.58 -34.43
N GLU A 47 18.86 -41.42 -33.38
CA GLU A 47 19.68 -42.64 -33.18
C GLU A 47 21.21 -42.57 -32.91
N PRO A 48 21.78 -43.61 -32.24
CA PRO A 48 22.51 -43.42 -31.00
C PRO A 48 24.02 -43.48 -31.21
N ARG A 49 24.73 -42.47 -30.68
CA ARG A 49 26.19 -42.49 -30.59
C ARG A 49 26.62 -42.66 -29.14
N SER A 50 27.29 -43.78 -28.89
CA SER A 50 27.89 -44.25 -27.64
C SER A 50 28.49 -43.15 -26.76
N LEU A 51 27.99 -43.05 -25.53
CA LEU A 51 28.56 -42.26 -24.43
C LEU A 51 29.89 -42.88 -23.95
N PRO A 52 30.96 -42.09 -23.70
CA PRO A 52 32.02 -42.53 -22.82
C PRO A 52 31.51 -42.52 -21.37
N ARG A 53 31.50 -43.73 -20.80
CA ARG A 53 31.39 -44.10 -19.38
C ARG A 53 31.37 -42.94 -18.37
N ALA A 54 30.19 -42.73 -17.78
CA ALA A 54 30.03 -41.99 -16.54
C ALA A 54 30.95 -42.59 -15.46
N ARG A 55 31.78 -41.75 -14.84
CA ARG A 55 32.35 -42.05 -13.53
C ARG A 55 31.22 -41.96 -12.51
N THR A 56 30.74 -43.11 -12.07
CA THR A 56 30.00 -43.27 -10.83
C THR A 56 30.82 -42.68 -9.68
N LEU A 57 30.41 -41.51 -9.21
CA LEU A 57 30.59 -41.12 -7.82
C LEU A 57 29.31 -41.57 -7.10
N SER A 58 29.51 -42.43 -6.11
CA SER A 58 28.49 -43.10 -5.31
C SER A 58 27.51 -42.11 -4.66
N PRO A 59 26.26 -42.55 -4.38
CA PRO A 59 25.34 -41.80 -3.55
C PRO A 59 25.70 -42.08 -2.08
N ASP A 60 26.47 -41.19 -1.45
CA ASP A 60 26.42 -41.11 0.01
C ASP A 60 25.15 -40.37 0.40
N ALA A 61 24.11 -41.17 0.64
CA ALA A 61 23.02 -40.79 1.51
C ALA A 61 23.56 -40.72 2.94
N SER A 62 23.81 -39.52 3.45
CA SER A 62 23.71 -39.15 4.87
C SER A 62 24.00 -37.67 5.07
N SER A 63 22.95 -36.85 5.02
CA SER A 63 22.84 -35.67 5.89
C SER A 63 21.37 -35.26 5.95
N LEU A 64 20.60 -35.96 6.79
CA LEU A 64 19.36 -35.45 7.37
C LEU A 64 19.67 -34.39 8.44
N GLU A 65 20.51 -33.41 8.10
CA GLU A 65 20.82 -32.27 8.96
C GLU A 65 20.91 -31.01 8.10
N ASP A 66 19.77 -30.31 7.97
CA ASP A 66 19.67 -28.86 7.85
C ASP A 66 18.19 -28.50 7.61
N ASP A 67 17.35 -28.62 8.65
CA ASP A 67 15.98 -28.05 8.67
C ASP A 67 16.00 -26.51 8.80
N LYS A 68 17.05 -25.86 8.27
CA LYS A 68 17.16 -24.41 8.21
C LYS A 68 17.21 -23.99 6.75
N PRO A 69 16.31 -23.09 6.31
CA PRO A 69 16.33 -22.62 4.93
C PRO A 69 17.67 -21.94 4.64
N LYS A 70 18.43 -22.50 3.68
CA LYS A 70 19.76 -21.99 3.26
C LYS A 70 19.68 -20.66 2.51
N VAL A 71 18.47 -20.24 2.15
CA VAL A 71 18.17 -19.03 1.39
C VAL A 71 16.94 -18.33 1.97
N PRO A 72 16.77 -17.02 1.76
CA PRO A 72 15.58 -16.30 2.21
C PRO A 72 14.30 -16.85 1.55
N SER A 73 13.16 -16.70 2.23
CA SER A 73 11.83 -17.09 1.70
C SER A 73 11.46 -16.35 0.41
N ARG A 74 12.01 -15.15 0.20
CA ARG A 74 11.83 -14.36 -1.02
C ARG A 74 12.60 -14.91 -2.23
N SER A 75 13.47 -15.89 -2.04
CA SER A 75 14.17 -16.53 -3.16
C SER A 75 13.24 -17.48 -3.91
N LEU A 76 13.31 -17.45 -5.25
CA LEU A 76 12.50 -18.33 -6.11
C LEU A 76 12.90 -19.81 -5.96
N TYR A 77 14.19 -20.07 -5.68
CA TYR A 77 14.75 -21.41 -5.56
C TYR A 77 15.18 -21.68 -4.13
N GLN A 78 14.37 -22.48 -3.42
CA GLN A 78 14.61 -22.85 -2.01
C GLN A 78 15.63 -23.97 -1.83
N ASP A 79 16.07 -24.59 -2.92
CA ASP A 79 17.05 -25.68 -2.96
C ASP A 79 18.49 -25.27 -2.61
N GLY A 80 18.74 -23.97 -2.40
CA GLY A 80 20.04 -23.45 -2.01
C GLY A 80 21.06 -23.34 -3.16
N ARG A 81 20.68 -23.61 -4.42
CA ARG A 81 21.59 -23.53 -5.58
C ARG A 81 22.25 -22.16 -5.75
N TYR A 82 21.57 -21.11 -5.32
CA TYR A 82 22.04 -19.72 -5.40
C TYR A 82 22.39 -19.12 -4.03
N ALA A 83 22.60 -19.95 -3.00
CA ALA A 83 22.89 -19.48 -1.65
C ALA A 83 24.10 -18.53 -1.60
N ASP A 84 25.11 -18.76 -2.44
CA ASP A 84 26.29 -17.90 -2.52
C ASP A 84 25.99 -16.48 -3.01
N LEU A 85 25.02 -16.30 -3.92
CA LEU A 85 24.59 -14.97 -4.39
C LEU A 85 23.87 -14.20 -3.27
N TRP A 86 23.13 -14.90 -2.42
CA TRP A 86 22.40 -14.30 -1.30
C TRP A 86 23.32 -13.88 -0.14
N LYS A 87 24.52 -14.46 0.01
CA LYS A 87 25.47 -14.09 1.08
C LYS A 87 25.89 -12.62 1.04
N SER A 88 26.04 -12.07 -0.16
CA SER A 88 26.45 -10.67 -0.38
C SER A 88 25.30 -9.77 -0.86
N TYR A 89 24.11 -10.32 -1.06
CA TYR A 89 22.97 -9.55 -1.54
C TYR A 89 22.50 -8.57 -0.47
N ARG A 90 22.38 -7.31 -0.87
CA ARG A 90 21.66 -6.30 -0.09
C ARG A 90 20.39 -5.93 -0.83
N PRO A 91 19.22 -5.94 -0.16
CA PRO A 91 17.99 -5.50 -0.79
C PRO A 91 18.12 -4.05 -1.23
N GLN A 92 17.55 -3.73 -2.39
CA GLN A 92 17.62 -2.38 -2.97
C GLN A 92 17.14 -1.31 -1.98
N ALA A 93 16.07 -1.59 -1.22
CA ALA A 93 15.56 -0.70 -0.19
C ALA A 93 16.60 -0.35 0.89
N GLU A 94 17.48 -1.28 1.28
CA GLU A 94 18.56 -1.02 2.24
C GLU A 94 19.65 -0.14 1.60
N VAL A 95 20.02 -0.42 0.35
CA VAL A 95 21.02 0.38 -0.37
C VAL A 95 20.55 1.81 -0.58
N GLU A 96 19.28 1.99 -0.96
CA GLU A 96 18.66 3.30 -1.09
C GLU A 96 18.58 4.01 0.27
N ALA A 97 18.16 3.30 1.33
CA ALA A 97 18.08 3.87 2.68
C ALA A 97 19.44 4.36 3.23
N LEU A 98 20.54 3.72 2.84
CA LEU A 98 21.90 4.13 3.21
C LEU A 98 22.33 5.41 2.49
N GLY A 99 21.86 5.64 1.26
CA GLY A 99 22.16 6.84 0.48
C GLY A 99 21.28 8.05 0.80
N LYS A 100 20.16 7.83 1.49
CA LYS A 100 19.18 8.87 1.80
C LYS A 100 19.71 9.90 2.78
N SER A 101 19.47 11.17 2.44
CA SER A 101 19.72 12.26 3.38
C SER A 101 18.77 12.17 4.58
N ASP A 102 19.19 12.76 5.68
CA ASP A 102 18.37 12.91 6.89
C ASP A 102 17.01 13.57 6.64
N GLN A 103 16.98 14.55 5.73
CA GLN A 103 15.75 15.23 5.32
C GLN A 103 14.86 14.31 4.50
N GLU A 104 15.43 13.50 3.60
CA GLU A 104 14.68 12.49 2.86
C GLU A 104 14.05 11.46 3.79
N LYS A 105 14.79 10.94 4.79
CA LYS A 105 14.22 9.99 5.77
C LYS A 105 13.02 10.57 6.52
N VAL A 106 13.09 11.85 6.92
CA VAL A 106 11.97 12.55 7.56
C VAL A 106 10.80 12.72 6.60
N ASN A 107 11.07 13.11 5.36
CA ASN A 107 10.03 13.29 4.34
C ASN A 107 9.35 11.97 4.00
N ASP A 108 10.10 10.88 3.86
CA ASP A 108 9.57 9.55 3.61
C ASP A 108 8.55 9.14 4.67
N VAL A 109 8.89 9.29 5.96
CA VAL A 109 7.96 8.97 7.07
C VAL A 109 6.69 9.81 7.01
N LEU A 110 6.82 11.10 6.66
CA LEU A 110 5.67 12.00 6.55
C LEU A 110 4.81 11.70 5.31
N ASP A 111 5.44 11.36 4.19
CA ASP A 111 4.77 11.10 2.93
C ASP A 111 4.11 9.71 2.93
N ASP A 112 4.69 8.72 3.62
CA ASP A 112 4.04 7.44 3.92
C ASP A 112 2.74 7.65 4.73
N PHE A 113 2.80 8.45 5.79
CA PHE A 113 1.61 8.74 6.59
C PHE A 113 0.54 9.48 5.76
N LYS A 114 0.94 10.47 4.96
CA LYS A 114 0.01 11.23 4.10
C LYS A 114 -0.58 10.36 2.99
N SER A 115 0.23 9.52 2.34
CA SER A 115 -0.21 8.65 1.26
C SER A 115 -1.23 7.63 1.75
N ARG A 116 -0.98 6.99 2.91
CA ARG A 116 -1.95 6.09 3.54
C ARG A 116 -3.23 6.80 3.94
N ARG A 117 -3.14 8.03 4.44
CA ARG A 117 -4.32 8.87 4.73
C ARG A 117 -5.13 9.18 3.47
N ALA A 118 -4.46 9.48 2.35
CA ALA A 118 -5.12 9.74 1.07
C ALA A 118 -5.76 8.48 0.48
N GLU A 119 -5.11 7.33 0.64
CA GLU A 119 -5.55 6.03 0.14
C GLU A 119 -6.86 5.56 0.78
N ILE A 120 -7.10 5.89 2.06
CA ILE A 120 -8.41 5.65 2.71
C ILE A 120 -9.56 6.24 1.89
N GLY A 121 -9.37 7.43 1.32
CA GLY A 121 -10.38 8.04 0.46
C GLY A 121 -10.61 7.25 -0.82
N ARG A 122 -9.53 6.78 -1.46
CA ARG A 122 -9.62 5.94 -2.66
C ARG A 122 -10.38 4.64 -2.38
N ILE A 123 -9.97 3.92 -1.34
CA ILE A 123 -10.57 2.64 -0.96
C ILE A 123 -12.03 2.81 -0.52
N SER A 124 -12.34 3.90 0.19
CA SER A 124 -13.73 4.20 0.56
C SER A 124 -14.60 4.41 -0.68
N MET A 125 -14.07 5.00 -1.77
CA MET A 125 -14.80 5.10 -3.05
C MET A 125 -14.97 3.75 -3.73
N GLU A 126 -13.96 2.87 -3.68
CA GLU A 126 -14.06 1.51 -4.23
C GLU A 126 -15.14 0.69 -3.52
N ASN A 127 -15.21 0.75 -2.19
CA ASN A 127 -16.29 0.09 -1.44
C ASN A 127 -17.67 0.71 -1.72
N CYS A 128 -17.74 2.01 -1.99
CA CYS A 128 -18.98 2.73 -2.28
C CYS A 128 -19.29 2.88 -3.77
N ALA A 129 -18.72 2.03 -4.63
CA ALA A 129 -18.86 2.14 -6.08
C ALA A 129 -20.33 2.07 -6.55
N LEU A 130 -21.17 1.28 -5.86
CA LEU A 130 -22.61 1.18 -6.18
C LEU A 130 -23.34 2.50 -5.91
N GLU A 131 -23.04 3.17 -4.79
CA GLU A 131 -23.64 4.46 -4.47
C GLU A 131 -23.12 5.56 -5.39
N GLN A 132 -21.86 5.48 -5.78
CA GLN A 132 -21.30 6.36 -6.80
C GLN A 132 -22.00 6.18 -8.16
N MET A 133 -22.32 4.93 -8.52
CA MET A 133 -23.10 4.61 -9.72
C MET A 133 -24.52 5.17 -9.62
N ALA A 134 -25.19 5.07 -8.47
CA ALA A 134 -26.52 5.63 -8.25
C ALA A 134 -26.55 7.15 -8.44
N VAL A 135 -25.55 7.86 -7.92
CA VAL A 135 -25.39 9.32 -8.15
C VAL A 135 -25.23 9.61 -9.64
N SER A 136 -24.38 8.86 -10.34
CA SER A 136 -24.15 9.02 -11.78
C SER A 136 -25.43 8.74 -12.59
N ASP A 137 -26.15 7.68 -12.26
CA ASP A 137 -27.42 7.31 -12.88
C ASP A 137 -28.49 8.39 -12.65
N CYS A 138 -28.54 9.04 -11.49
CA CYS A 138 -29.42 10.19 -11.28
C CYS A 138 -29.07 11.37 -12.20
N PHE A 139 -27.79 11.71 -12.36
CA PHE A 139 -27.39 12.79 -13.27
C PHE A 139 -27.64 12.47 -14.74
N MET A 140 -27.45 11.21 -15.15
CA MET A 140 -27.64 10.79 -16.54
C MET A 140 -29.13 10.58 -16.86
N LYS A 141 -29.81 9.72 -16.09
CA LYS A 141 -31.14 9.18 -16.36
C LYS A 141 -32.25 9.72 -15.46
N GLY A 142 -31.90 10.45 -14.39
CA GLY A 142 -32.86 10.90 -13.38
C GLY A 142 -33.87 11.95 -13.88
N GLY A 143 -34.93 12.15 -13.08
CA GLY A 143 -35.95 13.16 -13.35
C GLY A 143 -35.42 14.60 -13.22
N TRP A 144 -36.07 15.55 -13.88
CA TRP A 144 -35.67 16.97 -13.86
C TRP A 144 -35.61 17.56 -12.43
N SER A 145 -36.52 17.16 -11.54
CA SER A 145 -36.55 17.60 -10.14
C SER A 145 -35.33 17.13 -9.35
N ALA A 146 -34.89 15.88 -9.55
CA ALA A 146 -33.69 15.33 -8.93
C ALA A 146 -32.43 16.06 -9.43
N LYS A 147 -32.32 16.31 -10.74
CA LYS A 147 -31.21 17.08 -11.33
C LYS A 147 -31.16 18.53 -10.82
N THR A 148 -32.32 19.19 -10.68
CA THR A 148 -32.42 20.56 -10.12
C THR A 148 -31.94 20.62 -8.67
N THR A 149 -32.14 19.54 -7.91
CA THR A 149 -31.64 19.42 -6.53
C THR A 149 -30.25 18.78 -6.44
N MET A 150 -29.53 18.64 -7.56
CA MET A 150 -28.21 18.02 -7.64
C MET A 150 -28.17 16.60 -7.05
N CYS A 151 -29.20 15.79 -7.32
CA CYS A 151 -29.28 14.39 -6.87
C CYS A 151 -29.01 14.27 -5.36
N LYS A 152 -29.68 15.11 -4.56
CA LYS A 152 -29.40 15.28 -3.13
C LYS A 152 -29.55 13.99 -2.32
N MET A 153 -30.49 13.13 -2.70
CA MET A 153 -30.76 11.88 -1.99
C MET A 153 -29.63 10.86 -2.23
N GLU A 154 -29.30 10.63 -3.48
CA GLU A 154 -28.22 9.75 -3.92
C GLU A 154 -26.88 10.24 -3.37
N ASN A 155 -26.64 11.56 -3.41
CA ASN A 155 -25.44 12.16 -2.82
C ASN A 155 -25.39 11.97 -1.31
N ARG A 156 -26.53 11.99 -0.60
CA ARG A 156 -26.57 11.75 0.85
C ARG A 156 -26.18 10.30 1.17
N GLU A 157 -26.67 9.34 0.39
CA GLU A 157 -26.33 7.92 0.54
C GLU A 157 -24.86 7.66 0.24
N PHE A 158 -24.33 8.20 -0.86
CA PHE A 158 -22.92 8.14 -1.19
C PHE A 158 -22.03 8.75 -0.10
N ASN A 159 -22.33 9.96 0.36
CA ASN A 159 -21.55 10.61 1.42
C ASN A 159 -21.60 9.82 2.73
N ARG A 160 -22.73 9.20 3.04
CA ARG A 160 -22.87 8.33 4.22
C ARG A 160 -21.98 7.09 4.09
N CYS A 161 -22.05 6.39 2.96
CA CYS A 161 -21.19 5.24 2.68
C CYS A 161 -19.70 5.64 2.80
N TYR A 162 -19.30 6.68 2.09
CA TYR A 162 -17.91 7.16 2.05
C TYR A 162 -17.37 7.51 3.45
N MET A 163 -18.15 8.25 4.24
CA MET A 163 -17.73 8.66 5.58
C MET A 163 -17.68 7.48 6.57
N MET A 164 -18.57 6.49 6.44
CA MET A 164 -18.56 5.31 7.31
C MET A 164 -17.43 4.35 6.95
N GLN A 165 -17.21 4.09 5.66
CA GLN A 165 -16.08 3.30 5.17
C GLN A 165 -14.75 3.90 5.62
N ALA A 166 -14.58 5.22 5.50
CA ALA A 166 -13.38 5.90 5.98
C ALA A 166 -13.16 5.73 7.49
N LYS A 167 -14.23 5.71 8.31
CA LYS A 167 -14.11 5.43 9.75
C LYS A 167 -13.76 3.97 10.01
N PHE A 168 -14.35 3.02 9.29
CA PHE A 168 -14.04 1.59 9.43
C PHE A 168 -12.59 1.29 9.08
N LEU A 169 -12.09 1.81 7.95
CA LEU A 169 -10.69 1.64 7.54
C LEU A 169 -9.72 2.21 8.59
N LYS A 170 -10.03 3.39 9.14
CA LYS A 170 -9.24 3.96 10.24
C LYS A 170 -9.28 3.07 11.48
N ALA A 171 -10.47 2.63 11.89
CA ALA A 171 -10.66 1.77 13.05
C ALA A 171 -9.95 0.42 12.92
N LEU A 172 -9.88 -0.14 11.71
CA LEU A 172 -9.13 -1.36 11.40
C LEU A 172 -7.59 -1.15 11.34
N GLY A 173 -7.12 0.08 11.54
CA GLY A 173 -5.69 0.37 11.59
C GLY A 173 -5.03 0.45 10.22
N TYR A 174 -5.77 0.86 9.18
CA TYR A 174 -5.20 1.08 7.84
C TYR A 174 -4.00 2.06 7.86
N LEU A 175 -3.95 2.98 8.82
CA LEU A 175 -2.89 3.99 8.96
C LEU A 175 -1.59 3.51 9.61
N THR A 176 -1.55 2.34 10.27
CA THR A 176 -0.46 1.99 11.21
C THR A 176 0.75 1.31 10.56
N ASN A 177 0.62 0.74 9.36
CA ASN A 177 1.69 -0.04 8.73
C ASN A 177 1.84 0.28 7.24
N ALA A 178 2.85 1.08 6.90
CA ALA A 178 3.13 1.45 5.51
C ALA A 178 3.64 0.26 4.68
N ASP A 179 4.45 -0.63 5.27
CA ASP A 179 5.06 -1.79 4.59
C ASP A 179 4.19 -3.05 4.57
N ARG A 180 2.88 -2.90 4.80
CA ARG A 180 1.96 -4.04 4.81
C ARG A 180 1.84 -4.63 3.39
N ALA A 181 1.75 -5.96 3.32
CA ALA A 181 1.50 -6.67 2.07
C ALA A 181 0.12 -6.30 1.49
N PRO A 182 0.00 -6.16 0.15
CA PRO A 182 -1.22 -5.69 -0.50
C PRO A 182 -2.41 -6.62 -0.23
N GLU A 183 -2.19 -7.92 -0.07
CA GLU A 183 -3.25 -8.90 0.21
C GLU A 183 -3.93 -8.63 1.56
N VAL A 184 -3.19 -8.07 2.53
CA VAL A 184 -3.75 -7.73 3.85
C VAL A 184 -4.51 -6.40 3.78
N ASP A 185 -4.07 -5.46 2.94
CA ASP A 185 -4.82 -4.22 2.69
C ASP A 185 -6.17 -4.53 2.01
N GLU A 186 -6.20 -5.45 1.05
CA GLU A 186 -7.44 -5.96 0.44
C GLU A 186 -8.36 -6.64 1.48
N GLN A 187 -7.80 -7.45 2.38
CA GLN A 187 -8.58 -8.07 3.46
C GLN A 187 -9.22 -7.01 4.38
N ILE A 188 -8.49 -5.95 4.70
CA ILE A 188 -9.01 -4.84 5.51
C ILE A 188 -10.12 -4.10 4.76
N GLN A 189 -9.95 -3.87 3.46
CA GLN A 189 -10.96 -3.27 2.60
C GLN A 189 -12.25 -4.09 2.57
N MET A 190 -12.15 -5.40 2.31
CA MET A 190 -13.30 -6.32 2.30
C MET A 190 -13.96 -6.43 3.68
N HIS A 191 -13.17 -6.40 4.74
CA HIS A 191 -13.70 -6.45 6.10
C HIS A 191 -14.43 -5.15 6.48
N ALA A 192 -13.91 -3.99 6.10
CA ALA A 192 -14.58 -2.71 6.26
C ALA A 192 -15.95 -2.70 5.55
N ASP A 193 -16.00 -3.25 4.34
CA ASP A 193 -17.26 -3.38 3.61
C ASP A 193 -18.26 -4.32 4.28
N THR A 194 -17.78 -5.46 4.78
CA THR A 194 -18.61 -6.40 5.55
C THR A 194 -19.21 -5.74 6.80
N LEU A 195 -18.41 -4.92 7.50
CA LEU A 195 -18.87 -4.20 8.68
C LEU A 195 -19.90 -3.11 8.34
N TYR A 196 -19.77 -2.47 7.18
CA TYR A 196 -20.75 -1.51 6.69
C TYR A 196 -22.10 -2.15 6.43
N HIS A 197 -22.14 -3.27 5.71
CA HIS A 197 -23.39 -4.00 5.46
C HIS A 197 -24.04 -4.51 6.76
N ARG A 198 -23.23 -5.04 7.68
CA ARG A 198 -23.70 -5.44 9.00
C ARG A 198 -24.33 -4.27 9.76
N MET A 199 -23.73 -3.08 9.68
CA MET A 199 -24.28 -1.87 10.30
C MET A 199 -25.62 -1.47 9.69
N LEU A 200 -25.77 -1.54 8.35
CA LEU A 200 -27.05 -1.30 7.68
C LEU A 200 -28.13 -2.30 8.11
N ASP A 201 -27.79 -3.58 8.26
CA ASP A 201 -28.74 -4.60 8.72
C ASP A 201 -29.18 -4.36 10.16
N GLN A 202 -28.26 -3.93 11.02
CA GLN A 202 -28.58 -3.53 12.40
C GLN A 202 -29.56 -2.36 12.42
N GLU A 203 -29.31 -1.31 11.63
CA GLU A 203 -30.21 -0.16 11.55
C GLU A 203 -31.59 -0.53 11.05
N LYS A 204 -31.69 -1.32 9.97
CA LYS A 204 -32.97 -1.80 9.44
C LYS A 204 -33.77 -2.55 10.50
N ALA A 205 -33.13 -3.47 11.22
CA ALA A 205 -33.78 -4.21 12.30
C ALA A 205 -34.23 -3.31 13.46
N VAL A 206 -33.50 -2.22 13.77
CA VAL A 206 -33.94 -1.21 14.75
C VAL A 206 -35.13 -0.42 14.24
N GLU A 207 -35.15 -0.03 12.96
CA GLU A 207 -36.25 0.70 12.34
C GLU A 207 -37.52 -0.15 12.29
N GLU A 208 -37.40 -1.43 11.91
CA GLU A 208 -38.50 -2.39 11.92
C GLU A 208 -39.05 -2.60 13.34
N ALA A 209 -38.19 -2.82 14.33
CA ALA A 209 -38.61 -2.95 15.71
C ALA A 209 -39.33 -1.69 16.22
N LYS A 210 -38.85 -0.50 15.86
CA LYS A 210 -39.51 0.77 16.20
C LYS A 210 -40.86 0.92 15.49
N ALA A 211 -40.97 0.53 14.22
CA ALA A 211 -42.20 0.58 13.46
C ALA A 211 -43.26 -0.39 14.02
N GLU A 212 -42.83 -1.56 14.49
CA GLU A 212 -43.68 -2.58 15.11
C GLU A 212 -43.96 -2.32 16.60
N GLY A 213 -43.31 -1.31 17.21
CA GLY A 213 -43.42 -1.03 18.64
C GLY A 213 -42.76 -2.09 19.54
N ARG A 214 -41.87 -2.92 18.99
CA ARG A 214 -41.08 -3.92 19.71
C ARG A 214 -39.86 -3.27 20.38
N PRO A 215 -39.32 -3.85 21.45
CA PRO A 215 -38.10 -3.33 22.08
C PRO A 215 -36.94 -3.37 21.09
N VAL A 216 -36.08 -2.35 21.15
CA VAL A 216 -34.92 -2.22 20.26
C VAL A 216 -33.99 -3.44 20.45
N PRO A 217 -33.69 -4.20 19.38
CA PRO A 217 -32.80 -5.35 19.47
C PRO A 217 -31.40 -4.91 19.88
N THR A 218 -30.76 -5.69 20.75
CA THR A 218 -29.38 -5.46 21.19
C THR A 218 -28.42 -6.19 20.28
N PHE A 219 -27.48 -5.48 19.67
CA PHE A 219 -26.47 -6.08 18.80
C PHE A 219 -25.10 -6.19 19.48
N PRO A 220 -24.29 -7.19 19.08
CA PRO A 220 -22.86 -7.17 19.40
C PRO A 220 -22.20 -5.92 18.80
N PRO A 221 -21.18 -5.36 19.48
CA PRO A 221 -20.48 -4.19 18.98
C PRO A 221 -19.78 -4.49 17.65
N LEU A 222 -19.74 -3.51 16.74
CA LEU A 222 -19.08 -3.63 15.44
C LEU A 222 -17.56 -3.79 15.58
N PHE A 223 -16.99 -3.20 16.64
CA PHE A 223 -15.58 -3.28 16.97
C PHE A 223 -15.38 -3.70 18.41
N GLU A 224 -14.35 -4.50 18.63
CA GLU A 224 -13.80 -4.66 19.97
C GLU A 224 -13.22 -3.31 20.42
N LYS A 225 -13.48 -2.94 21.67
CA LYS A 225 -12.90 -1.71 22.22
C LYS A 225 -11.37 -1.87 22.24
N PRO A 226 -10.61 -0.93 21.68
CA PRO A 226 -9.16 -1.00 21.71
C PRO A 226 -8.68 -1.00 23.17
N LYS A 227 -7.71 -1.87 23.47
CA LYS A 227 -7.15 -2.03 24.83
C LYS A 227 -6.44 -0.76 25.34
N MET A 228 -5.95 0.06 24.41
CA MET A 228 -5.32 1.35 24.72
C MET A 228 -6.04 2.44 23.94
N MET A 229 -6.58 3.43 24.67
CA MET A 229 -7.09 4.67 24.11
C MET A 229 -6.21 5.82 24.54
N ILE A 230 -5.87 6.70 23.59
CA ILE A 230 -5.15 7.92 23.88
C ILE A 230 -6.14 8.88 24.55
N GLU A 231 -5.82 9.30 25.77
CA GLU A 231 -6.63 10.28 26.48
C GLU A 231 -6.55 11.64 25.78
N ILE A 232 -7.70 12.20 25.42
CA ILE A 232 -7.81 13.49 24.73
C ILE A 232 -7.14 14.61 25.56
N SER A 233 -7.20 14.54 26.89
CA SER A 233 -6.57 15.50 27.82
C SER A 233 -5.06 15.63 27.64
N GLN A 234 -4.39 14.59 27.14
CA GLN A 234 -2.93 14.57 26.93
C GLN A 234 -2.53 15.23 25.60
N LEU A 235 -3.48 15.53 24.72
CA LEU A 235 -3.22 16.16 23.44
C LEU A 235 -3.01 17.67 23.57
N ARG A 236 -2.40 18.30 22.56
CA ARG A 236 -2.29 19.76 22.48
C ARG A 236 -3.69 20.41 22.45
N PRO A 237 -3.91 21.59 23.07
CA PRO A 237 -5.25 22.20 23.19
C PRO A 237 -6.00 22.35 21.86
N ASN A 238 -5.30 22.75 20.79
CA ASN A 238 -5.88 22.88 19.46
C ASN A 238 -6.37 21.53 18.89
N LEU A 239 -5.61 20.45 19.13
CA LEU A 239 -6.00 19.11 18.72
C LEU A 239 -7.17 18.58 19.56
N GLN A 240 -7.22 18.92 20.86
CA GLN A 240 -8.35 18.57 21.71
C GLN A 240 -9.65 19.17 21.18
N ALA A 241 -9.63 20.45 20.81
CA ALA A 241 -10.79 21.14 20.26
C ALA A 241 -11.27 20.51 18.95
N GLU A 242 -10.33 20.16 18.05
CA GLU A 242 -10.67 19.52 16.78
C GLU A 242 -11.23 18.11 16.98
N VAL A 243 -10.62 17.30 17.85
CA VAL A 243 -11.10 15.96 18.18
C VAL A 243 -12.51 16.00 18.80
N LYS A 244 -12.74 16.91 19.76
CA LYS A 244 -14.06 17.11 20.35
C LYS A 244 -15.10 17.51 19.29
N LYS A 245 -14.75 18.46 18.41
CA LYS A 245 -15.61 18.87 17.30
C LYS A 245 -15.94 17.72 16.34
N GLN A 246 -15.01 16.80 16.09
CA GLN A 246 -15.27 15.63 15.25
C GLN A 246 -16.18 14.61 15.94
N LEU A 247 -16.00 14.40 17.24
CA LEU A 247 -16.84 13.55 18.06
C LEU A 247 -18.26 14.10 18.20
N ASP A 248 -18.42 15.41 18.37
CA ASP A 248 -19.72 16.08 18.49
C ASP A 248 -20.52 15.98 17.19
N LYS A 249 -19.85 15.95 16.03
CA LYS A 249 -20.48 15.73 14.72
C LYS A 249 -20.97 14.30 14.53
N ALA A 250 -20.46 13.33 15.30
CA ALA A 250 -20.98 11.98 15.28
C ALA A 250 -22.19 11.92 16.23
N GLU A 251 -23.36 11.58 15.71
CA GLU A 251 -24.58 11.46 16.51
C GLU A 251 -25.03 10.00 16.61
N GLY A 252 -25.68 9.64 17.72
CA GLY A 252 -26.31 8.33 17.90
C GLY A 252 -25.33 7.13 17.92
N PRO A 253 -25.68 6.00 17.26
CA PRO A 253 -24.90 4.75 17.30
C PRO A 253 -23.51 4.86 16.65
N ASP A 254 -23.30 5.88 15.80
CA ASP A 254 -22.03 6.13 15.12
C ASP A 254 -20.94 6.72 16.02
N LYS A 255 -21.30 7.19 17.23
CA LYS A 255 -20.35 7.81 18.18
C LYS A 255 -19.23 6.85 18.57
N GLY A 256 -19.58 5.61 18.92
CA GLY A 256 -18.58 4.61 19.33
C GLY A 256 -17.60 4.29 18.21
N LEU A 257 -18.09 4.20 16.97
CA LEU A 257 -17.21 4.03 15.80
C LEU A 257 -16.31 5.24 15.58
N ALA A 258 -16.85 6.46 15.71
CA ALA A 258 -16.08 7.68 15.56
C ALA A 258 -14.97 7.78 16.62
N GLU A 259 -15.25 7.41 17.87
CA GLU A 259 -14.25 7.35 18.95
C GLU A 259 -13.11 6.38 18.62
N VAL A 260 -13.44 5.15 18.17
CA VAL A 260 -12.43 4.15 17.80
C VAL A 260 -11.61 4.63 16.60
N ALA A 261 -12.25 5.18 15.57
CA ALA A 261 -11.57 5.67 14.38
C ALA A 261 -10.63 6.86 14.68
N VAL A 262 -11.06 7.79 15.53
CA VAL A 262 -10.22 8.92 15.96
C VAL A 262 -9.05 8.43 16.81
N ASN A 263 -9.29 7.51 17.75
CA ASN A 263 -8.23 6.94 18.56
C ASN A 263 -7.18 6.20 17.69
N ALA A 264 -7.62 5.45 16.68
CA ALA A 264 -6.73 4.77 15.74
C ALA A 264 -5.91 5.76 14.88
N GLU A 265 -6.49 6.90 14.49
CA GLU A 265 -5.74 7.96 13.82
C GLU A 265 -4.70 8.60 14.75
N LEU A 266 -5.04 8.82 16.02
CA LEU A 266 -4.11 9.35 17.02
C LEU A 266 -2.98 8.37 17.32
N SER A 267 -3.26 7.07 17.40
CA SER A 267 -2.22 6.06 17.65
C SER A 267 -1.26 5.96 16.48
N ALA A 268 -1.75 5.97 15.24
CA ALA A 268 -0.91 5.98 14.05
C ALA A 268 -0.05 7.27 13.96
N ALA A 269 -0.63 8.42 14.31
CA ALA A 269 0.11 9.67 14.39
C ALA A 269 1.19 9.65 15.49
N ALA A 270 0.91 9.03 16.63
CA ALA A 270 1.87 8.85 17.72
C ALA A 270 3.03 7.92 17.31
N GLU A 271 2.75 6.84 16.58
CA GLU A 271 3.78 5.95 16.02
C GLU A 271 4.66 6.68 15.00
N THR A 272 4.06 7.49 14.13
CA THR A 272 4.79 8.33 13.18
C THR A 272 5.70 9.32 13.90
N ALA A 273 5.20 9.95 14.98
CA ALA A 273 6.00 10.86 15.80
C ALA A 273 7.20 10.16 16.47
N ARG A 274 7.03 8.91 16.93
CA ARG A 274 8.14 8.11 17.48
C ARG A 274 9.21 7.83 16.43
N LYS A 275 8.83 7.45 15.20
CA LYS A 275 9.79 7.26 14.09
C LYS A 275 10.60 8.53 13.81
N LEU A 276 9.95 9.70 13.84
CA LEU A 276 10.64 10.98 13.67
C LEU A 276 11.58 11.31 14.83
N GLU A 277 11.20 10.98 16.06
CA GLU A 277 12.07 11.14 17.23
C GLU A 277 13.31 10.24 17.13
N ASP A 278 13.13 8.99 16.70
CA ASP A 278 14.25 8.05 16.49
C ASP A 278 15.23 8.58 15.43
N ILE A 279 14.74 9.08 14.29
CA ILE A 279 15.58 9.71 13.26
C ILE A 279 16.34 10.91 13.83
N ASN A 280 15.67 11.80 14.58
CA ASN A 280 16.33 12.95 15.19
C ASN A 280 17.41 12.54 16.21
N ARG A 281 17.15 11.49 17.00
CA ARG A 281 18.11 10.96 17.96
C ARG A 281 19.33 10.36 17.27
N GLU A 282 19.13 9.60 16.20
CA GLU A 282 20.22 9.06 15.37
C GLU A 282 21.10 10.18 14.81
N GLN A 283 20.49 11.26 14.30
CA GLN A 283 21.23 12.44 13.84
C GLN A 283 22.06 13.08 14.94
N GLU A 284 21.51 13.25 16.15
CA GLU A 284 22.25 13.81 17.27
C GLU A 284 23.46 12.93 17.63
N VAL A 285 23.32 11.61 17.60
CA VAL A 285 24.41 10.66 17.84
C VAL A 285 25.49 10.76 16.76
N GLU A 286 25.11 10.85 15.48
CA GLU A 286 26.08 11.02 14.39
C GLU A 286 26.83 12.35 14.45
N ARG A 287 26.13 13.44 14.82
CA ARG A 287 26.74 14.76 15.05
C ARG A 287 27.71 14.73 16.23
N ARG A 288 27.40 14.00 17.31
CA ARG A 288 28.31 13.80 18.44
C ARG A 288 29.55 12.99 18.04
N LYS A 289 29.38 11.91 17.28
CA LYS A 289 30.52 11.12 16.74
C LYS A 289 31.43 11.97 15.87
N ARG A 290 30.88 12.83 15.00
CA ARG A 290 31.66 13.77 14.18
C ARG A 290 32.47 14.76 15.03
N LYS A 291 31.87 15.23 16.13
CA LYS A 291 32.55 16.10 17.10
C LYS A 291 33.70 15.40 17.81
N GLU A 292 33.48 14.19 18.31
CA GLU A 292 34.52 13.38 18.97
C GLU A 292 35.68 13.04 18.01
N GLN A 293 35.40 12.84 16.73
CA GLN A 293 36.41 12.58 15.70
C GLN A 293 37.10 13.86 15.19
N GLY A 294 36.73 15.04 15.68
CA GLY A 294 37.26 16.33 15.20
C GLY A 294 36.85 16.67 13.75
N ARG A 295 35.84 16.00 13.20
CA ARG A 295 35.31 16.18 11.84
C ARG A 295 33.97 16.92 11.85
N GLU A 296 33.88 17.99 12.65
CA GLU A 296 32.68 18.83 12.69
C GLU A 296 32.48 19.58 11.37
N THR A 297 31.25 19.56 10.87
CA THR A 297 30.84 20.36 9.72
C THR A 297 30.45 21.78 10.14
N VAL A 298 30.39 22.72 9.19
CA VAL A 298 29.91 24.10 9.45
C VAL A 298 28.49 24.10 10.03
N ALA A 299 27.62 23.21 9.53
CA ALA A 299 26.26 23.07 10.03
C ALA A 299 26.21 22.60 11.50
N ASP A 300 27.13 21.71 11.90
CA ASP A 300 27.21 21.23 13.30
C ASP A 300 27.58 22.37 14.24
N LYS A 301 28.53 23.23 13.85
CA LYS A 301 28.94 24.40 14.64
C LYS A 301 27.79 25.39 14.82
N VAL A 302 27.03 25.65 13.75
CA VAL A 302 25.82 26.49 13.82
C VAL A 302 24.79 25.85 14.76
N TYR A 303 24.53 24.56 14.62
CA TYR A 303 23.59 23.84 15.47
C TYR A 303 23.94 23.93 16.97
N TYR A 304 25.20 23.68 17.35
CA TYR A 304 25.63 23.79 18.74
C TYR A 304 25.60 25.22 19.28
N SER A 305 25.90 26.22 18.45
CA SER A 305 25.82 27.63 18.87
C SER A 305 24.38 28.13 19.08
N TRP A 306 23.40 27.56 18.36
CA TRP A 306 21.99 27.88 18.54
C TRP A 306 21.40 27.23 19.80
N ARG A 307 21.86 26.03 20.18
CA ARG A 307 21.43 25.32 21.41
C ARG A 307 22.17 25.76 22.68
N ALA A 308 23.28 26.50 22.56
CA ALA A 308 24.03 27.03 23.70
C ALA A 308 23.42 28.33 24.27
N LYS A 309 22.36 28.85 23.65
CA LYS A 309 21.53 29.96 24.14
C LYS A 309 20.25 29.42 24.76
#